data_AF-A0A2N5FUS4-F1
#
_entry.id   AF-A0A2N5FUS4-F1
#
_cell.length_a   1.000
_cell.length_b   1.000
_cell.length_c   1.000
_cell.angle_alpha   90.00
_cell.angle_beta   90.00
_cell.angle_gamma   90.00
#
_symmetry.space_group_name_H-M   'P 1'
#
loop_
_entity.id
_entity.type
_entity.pdbx_description
1 polymer ?
#
loop_
_entity_poly.entity_id
_entity_poly.type
_entity_poly.pdbx_seq_one_letter_code
_entity_poly.pdbx_strand_id
1 'polypeptide(L)'
;MERANRITVHNEYIYMRTKDYIFEGETQKLYLYAGLVIKQYSTTDTEINKKVIPVHSDLIEGEVSAMPTYAEEIPSGTFSFDLTKKQFHKLLTKAHEDPATLFIFKL
;
A
#
# COMPACT_ATOMS: atom_id res chain seq x y z
N MET A 1 -7.33 9.96 43.40
CA MET A 1 -7.33 8.77 42.52
C MET A 1 -7.43 9.26 41.09
N GLU A 2 -6.32 9.33 40.37
CA GLU A 2 -6.37 9.55 38.92
C GLU A 2 -7.00 8.32 38.27
N ARG A 3 -8.11 8.52 37.55
CA ARG A 3 -8.67 7.47 36.71
C ARG A 3 -7.71 7.26 35.55
N ALA A 4 -7.16 6.06 35.40
CA ALA A 4 -6.39 5.71 34.22
C ALA A 4 -7.30 5.87 33.00
N ASN A 5 -7.00 6.85 32.14
CA ASN A 5 -7.71 7.04 30.88
C ASN A 5 -7.59 5.75 30.05
N ARG A 6 -8.72 5.18 29.66
CA ARG A 6 -8.74 3.94 28.88
C ARG A 6 -8.37 4.26 27.43
N ILE A 7 -7.18 3.85 27.02
CA ILE A 7 -6.74 3.97 25.63
C ILE A 7 -7.25 2.75 24.86
N THR A 8 -8.02 2.98 23.80
CA THR A 8 -8.41 1.94 22.84
C THR A 8 -7.59 2.10 21.56
N VAL A 9 -6.96 1.03 21.10
CA VAL A 9 -6.16 1.02 19.86
C VAL A 9 -6.84 0.16 18.80
N HIS A 10 -7.01 0.73 17.61
CA HIS A 10 -7.56 0.07 16.43
C HIS A 10 -6.62 0.26 15.23
N ASN A 11 -6.44 -0.78 14.42
CA ASN A 11 -5.60 -0.75 13.22
C ASN A 11 -6.42 -1.13 11.99
N GLU A 12 -6.39 -0.28 10.97
CA GLU A 12 -6.78 -0.61 9.60
C GLU A 12 -5.54 -1.00 8.81
N TYR A 13 -5.60 -2.11 8.08
CA TYR A 13 -4.51 -2.63 7.26
C TYR A 13 -4.83 -2.35 5.81
N ILE A 14 -4.01 -1.58 5.13
CA ILE A 14 -4.35 -1.00 3.83
C ILE A 14 -3.31 -1.42 2.81
N TYR A 15 -3.80 -1.85 1.67
CA TYR A 15 -3.02 -1.96 0.45
C TYR A 15 -3.41 -0.85 -0.52
N MET A 16 -2.42 -0.33 -1.23
CA MET A 16 -2.60 0.67 -2.28
C MET A 16 -1.71 0.34 -3.47
N ARG A 17 -2.20 0.61 -4.68
CA ARG A 17 -1.40 0.56 -5.89
C ARG A 17 -1.78 1.69 -6.83
N THR A 18 -0.79 2.25 -7.48
CA THR A 18 -0.93 3.20 -8.57
C THR A 18 -0.17 2.67 -9.77
N LYS A 19 -0.84 2.59 -10.92
CA LYS A 19 -0.17 2.45 -12.21
C LYS A 19 -0.53 3.66 -13.07
N ASP A 20 0.47 4.28 -13.65
CA ASP A 20 0.27 5.38 -14.59
C ASP A 20 1.30 5.34 -15.72
N TYR A 21 0.97 6.00 -16.82
CA TYR A 21 1.86 6.21 -17.95
C TYR A 21 2.12 7.70 -18.13
N ILE A 22 3.38 8.09 -17.96
CA ILE A 22 3.80 9.49 -18.07
C ILE A 22 4.42 9.69 -19.46
N PHE A 23 3.96 10.72 -20.16
CA PHE A 23 4.52 11.12 -21.46
C PHE A 23 5.48 12.29 -21.27
N GLU A 24 6.75 12.06 -21.60
CA GLU A 24 7.81 13.06 -21.58
C GLU A 24 8.39 13.22 -23.00
N GLY A 25 7.77 14.10 -23.78
CA GLY A 25 8.10 14.26 -25.20
C GLY A 25 7.77 13.00 -26.00
N GLU A 26 8.79 12.38 -26.61
CA GLU A 26 8.66 11.12 -27.36
C GLU A 26 8.78 9.87 -26.48
N THR A 27 9.19 10.01 -25.22
CA THR A 27 9.39 8.88 -24.31
C THR A 27 8.15 8.65 -23.47
N GLN A 28 7.70 7.39 -23.39
CA GLN A 28 6.64 6.96 -22.48
C GLN A 28 7.27 6.21 -21.31
N LYS A 29 6.99 6.66 -20.08
CA LYS A 29 7.42 6.04 -18.84
C LYS A 29 6.26 5.36 -18.12
N LEU A 30 6.52 4.18 -17.57
CA LEU A 30 5.67 3.52 -16.59
C LEU A 30 6.00 4.06 -15.19
N TYR A 31 4.96 4.41 -14.45
CA TYR A 31 5.02 4.60 -13.00
C TYR A 31 4.14 3.54 -12.34
N LEU A 32 4.74 2.64 -11.55
CA LEU A 32 4.03 1.57 -10.87
C LEU A 32 4.47 1.52 -9.42
N TYR A 33 3.59 1.98 -8.53
CA TYR A 33 3.80 2.00 -7.08
C TYR A 33 2.83 1.04 -6.41
N ALA A 34 3.29 0.30 -5.41
CA ALA A 34 2.43 -0.47 -4.52
C ALA A 34 2.93 -0.38 -3.07
N GLY A 35 2.00 -0.41 -2.12
CA GLY A 35 2.34 -0.21 -0.72
C GLY A 35 1.37 -0.83 0.27
N LEU A 36 1.92 -1.19 1.44
CA LEU A 36 1.24 -1.69 2.61
C LEU A 36 1.40 -0.68 3.75
N VAL A 37 0.26 -0.24 4.28
CA VAL A 37 0.19 0.81 5.29
C VAL A 37 -0.74 0.36 6.42
N ILE A 38 -0.38 0.68 7.66
CA ILE A 38 -1.26 0.56 8.82
C ILE A 38 -1.74 1.95 9.21
N LYS A 39 -3.05 2.18 9.20
CA LYS A 39 -3.65 3.34 9.87
C LYS A 39 -4.00 2.94 11.29
N GLN A 40 -3.30 3.51 12.26
CA GLN A 40 -3.54 3.28 13.67
C GLN A 40 -4.36 4.43 14.26
N TYR A 41 -5.40 4.07 14.99
CA TYR A 41 -6.25 4.98 15.74
C TYR A 41 -6.04 4.67 17.23
N SER A 42 -5.69 5.69 17.99
CA SER A 42 -5.63 5.64 19.45
C SER A 42 -6.69 6.59 20.00
N THR A 43 -7.71 6.02 20.62
CA THR A 43 -8.84 6.78 21.17
C THR A 43 -8.74 6.81 22.69
N THR A 44 -8.79 8.02 23.24
CA THR A 44 -9.07 8.27 24.67
C THR A 44 -10.51 8.75 24.81
N ASP A 45 -10.97 9.01 26.04
CA ASP A 45 -12.34 9.49 26.30
C ASP A 45 -12.65 10.84 25.61
N THR A 46 -11.63 11.62 25.22
CA THR A 46 -11.79 12.98 24.70
C THR A 46 -11.13 13.23 23.34
N GLU A 47 -10.29 12.30 22.85
CA GLU A 47 -9.48 12.54 21.65
C GLU A 47 -9.30 11.27 20.81
N ILE A 48 -9.21 11.45 19.50
CA ILE A 48 -8.80 10.41 18.55
C ILE A 48 -7.49 10.85 17.92
N ASN A 49 -6.42 10.13 18.23
CA ASN A 49 -5.11 10.29 17.60
C ASN A 49 -4.99 9.30 16.44
N LYS A 50 -4.68 9.82 15.24
CA LYS A 50 -4.50 9.02 14.03
C LYS A 50 -3.04 9.04 13.58
N LYS A 51 -2.48 7.88 13.31
CA LYS A 51 -1.13 7.71 12.76
C LYS A 51 -1.16 6.82 11.52
N VAL A 52 -0.45 7.23 10.48
CA VAL A 52 -0.22 6.42 9.28
C VAL A 52 1.18 5.84 9.37
N ILE A 53 1.29 4.52 9.29
CA ILE A 53 2.55 3.78 9.42
C ILE A 53 2.78 3.03 8.10
N PRO A 54 3.65 3.54 7.20
CA PRO A 54 4.09 2.76 6.05
C PRO A 54 4.89 1.54 6.54
N VAL A 55 4.54 0.37 6.05
CA VAL A 55 5.17 -0.91 6.47
C VAL A 55 6.09 -1.43 5.38
N HIS A 56 5.63 -1.40 4.14
CA HIS A 56 6.38 -1.90 2.99
C HIS A 56 5.87 -1.23 1.72
N SER A 57 6.76 -0.95 0.78
CA SER A 57 6.40 -0.34 -0.49
C SER A 57 7.46 -0.62 -1.53
N ASP A 58 7.03 -0.76 -2.77
CA ASP A 58 7.91 -0.85 -3.93
C ASP A 58 7.46 0.12 -5.02
N LEU A 59 8.45 0.53 -5.82
CA LEU A 59 8.28 1.43 -6.95
C LEU A 59 9.04 0.87 -8.16
N ILE A 60 8.34 0.83 -9.29
CA ILE A 60 8.92 0.60 -10.60
C ILE A 60 8.66 1.86 -11.42
N GLU A 61 9.76 2.50 -11.82
CA GLU A 61 9.74 3.65 -12.70
C GLU A 61 10.75 3.41 -13.82
N GLY A 62 10.31 3.56 -15.07
CA GLY A 62 11.17 3.30 -16.22
C GLY A 62 10.43 3.42 -17.54
N GLU A 63 11.15 3.28 -18.65
CA GLU A 63 10.53 3.26 -19.97
C GLU A 63 9.54 2.09 -20.12
N VAL A 64 8.44 2.34 -20.82
CA VAL A 64 7.46 1.27 -21.13
C VAL A 64 8.10 0.14 -21.95
N SER A 65 9.13 0.43 -22.74
CA SER A 65 9.91 -0.55 -23.51
C SER A 65 10.58 -1.62 -22.63
N ALA A 66 10.88 -1.30 -21.37
CA ALA A 66 11.56 -2.15 -20.41
C ALA A 66 10.64 -2.60 -19.26
N MET A 67 9.32 -2.43 -19.40
CA MET A 67 8.40 -2.79 -18.31
C MET A 67 8.36 -4.32 -18.09
N PRO A 68 8.18 -4.77 -16.84
CA PRO A 68 7.91 -6.18 -16.57
C PRO A 68 6.64 -6.63 -17.27
N THR A 69 6.62 -7.88 -17.76
CA THR A 69 5.46 -8.44 -18.49
C THR A 69 4.17 -8.39 -17.68
N TYR A 70 4.23 -8.64 -16.37
CA TYR A 70 3.05 -8.55 -15.50
C TYR A 70 2.47 -7.14 -15.41
N ALA A 71 3.24 -6.09 -15.73
CA ALA A 71 2.75 -4.72 -15.71
C ALA A 71 1.68 -4.48 -16.77
N GLU A 72 1.68 -5.24 -17.88
CA GLU A 72 0.66 -5.14 -18.93
C GLU A 72 -0.74 -5.52 -18.43
N GLU A 73 -0.82 -6.56 -17.60
CA GLU A 73 -2.07 -7.07 -17.04
C GLU A 73 -2.63 -6.21 -15.90
N ILE A 74 -1.83 -5.24 -15.43
CA ILE A 74 -2.20 -4.35 -14.36
C ILE A 74 -3.03 -3.18 -14.94
N PRO A 75 -4.27 -2.94 -14.48
CA PRO A 75 -5.02 -1.77 -14.92
C PRO A 75 -4.39 -0.48 -14.36
N SER A 76 -4.36 0.55 -15.21
CA SER A 76 -3.97 1.91 -14.83
C SER A 76 -4.93 2.53 -13.82
N GLY A 77 -4.45 3.53 -13.10
CA GLY A 77 -5.16 4.23 -12.05
C GLY A 77 -4.62 3.92 -10.66
N THR A 78 -5.21 4.60 -9.67
CA THR A 78 -4.92 4.41 -8.26
C THR A 78 -6.10 3.74 -7.58
N PHE A 79 -5.85 2.71 -6.79
CA PHE A 79 -6.85 2.12 -5.93
C PHE A 79 -6.23 1.70 -4.60
N SER A 80 -7.10 1.62 -3.60
CA SER A 80 -6.76 1.14 -2.27
C SER A 80 -7.91 0.31 -1.75
N PHE A 81 -7.61 -0.68 -0.93
CA PHE A 81 -8.61 -1.45 -0.21
C PHE A 81 -8.11 -1.84 1.17
N ASP A 82 -9.07 -2.05 2.07
CA ASP A 82 -8.82 -2.56 3.39
C ASP A 82 -8.62 -4.08 3.33
N LEU A 83 -7.58 -4.53 4.01
CA LEU A 83 -7.23 -5.93 4.18
C LEU A 83 -7.59 -6.38 5.58
N THR A 84 -7.94 -7.65 5.71
CA THR A 84 -7.85 -8.30 7.03
C THR A 84 -6.40 -8.33 7.49
N LYS A 85 -6.17 -8.33 8.81
CA LYS A 85 -4.84 -8.52 9.39
C LYS A 85 -4.11 -9.73 8.78
N LYS A 86 -4.83 -10.83 8.57
CA LYS A 86 -4.27 -12.07 7.98
C LYS A 86 -3.84 -11.87 6.51
N GLN A 87 -4.68 -11.25 5.68
CA GLN A 87 -4.31 -10.95 4.29
C GLN A 87 -3.10 -10.03 4.21
N PHE A 88 -3.06 -8.99 5.05
CA PHE A 88 -1.95 -8.04 5.11
C PHE A 88 -0.62 -8.74 5.42
N HIS A 89 -0.55 -9.55 6.49
CA HIS A 89 0.69 -10.22 6.86
C HIS A 89 1.10 -11.30 5.85
N LYS A 90 0.13 -11.97 5.22
CA LYS A 90 0.40 -12.92 4.13
C LYS A 90 1.00 -12.20 2.92
N LEU A 91 0.44 -11.06 2.52
CA LEU A 91 0.96 -10.27 1.41
C LEU A 91 2.33 -9.69 1.74
N LEU A 92 2.53 -9.17 2.95
CA LEU A 92 3.83 -8.67 3.43
C LEU A 92 4.91 -9.76 3.36
N THR A 93 4.60 -10.98 3.82
CA THR A 93 5.54 -12.10 3.78
C THR A 93 5.91 -12.43 2.33
N LYS A 94 4.93 -12.53 1.44
CA LYS A 94 5.18 -12.81 0.04
C LYS A 94 5.95 -11.70 -0.68
N ALA A 95 5.68 -10.44 -0.35
CA ALA A 95 6.38 -9.30 -0.96
C ALA A 95 7.86 -9.26 -0.57
N HIS A 96 8.22 -9.70 0.65
CA HIS A 96 9.63 -9.87 1.04
C HIS A 96 10.35 -11.00 0.28
N GLU A 97 9.60 -12.02 -0.17
CA GLU A 97 10.15 -13.13 -0.96
C GLU A 97 10.22 -12.77 -2.46
N ASP A 98 9.18 -12.14 -2.97
CA ASP A 98 9.02 -11.69 -4.36
C ASP A 98 8.28 -10.34 -4.42
N PRO A 99 9.01 -9.22 -4.63
CA PRO A 99 8.43 -7.88 -4.74
C PRO A 99 7.34 -7.77 -5.83
N ALA A 100 7.40 -8.58 -6.89
CA ALA A 100 6.39 -8.56 -7.95
C ALA A 100 4.98 -8.87 -7.42
N THR A 101 4.90 -9.68 -6.35
CA THR A 101 3.65 -10.04 -5.68
C THR A 101 2.88 -8.81 -5.22
N LEU A 102 3.58 -7.75 -4.82
CA LEU A 102 2.96 -6.52 -4.34
C LEU A 102 2.14 -5.86 -5.45
N PHE A 103 2.64 -5.85 -6.69
CA PHE A 103 1.98 -5.15 -7.81
C PHE A 103 0.79 -5.93 -8.41
N ILE A 104 0.90 -7.25 -8.43
CA ILE A 104 -0.11 -8.15 -9.02
C ILE A 104 -1.21 -8.56 -8.03
N PHE A 105 -1.14 -8.10 -6.78
CA PHE A 105 -2.11 -8.48 -5.75
C PHE A 105 -3.55 -8.07 -6.14
N LYS A 106 -4.46 -9.03 -6.00
CA LYS A 106 -5.90 -8.92 -6.28
C LYS A 106 -6.65 -9.54 -5.09
N LEU A 107 -7.79 -8.94 -4.71
CA LEU A 107 -8.69 -9.46 -3.67
C LEU A 107 -9.53 -10.62 -4.19
#